data_AF-A0A3R6T4D4-F1
#
_entry.id   AF-A0A3R6T4D4-F1
#
_cell.length_a   1.000
_cell.length_b   1.000
_cell.length_c   1.000
_cell.angle_alpha   90.00
_cell.angle_beta   90.00
_cell.angle_gamma   90.00
#
_symmetry.space_group_name_H-M   'P 1'
#
loop_
_entity.id
_entity.type
_entity.pdbx_description
1 polymer ?
#
loop_
_entity_poly.entity_id
_entity_poly.type
_entity_poly.pdbx_seq_one_letter_code
_entity_poly.pdbx_strand_id
1 'polypeptide(L)'
;MDNKRKGVWSSGRLTIGIISIVLFLFIALQSCAVGVGNALQENNSTSGSSGLLCAFVYLVGGILGIVMRNAKGIAGLIVTAVFYLLGFLMSFADRGEFGDLAIWGGLSLILAAFYIVCAIKTRQRNADNDSEAI
;
A
#
# COMPACT_ATOMS: atom_id res chain seq x y z
N MET A 1 11.51 27.16 22.48
CA MET A 1 12.18 26.23 21.55
C MET A 1 11.37 24.94 21.52
N ASP A 2 10.32 24.95 20.71
CA ASP A 2 9.44 23.83 20.43
C ASP A 2 10.19 22.77 19.62
N ASN A 3 10.87 21.87 20.31
CA ASN A 3 11.44 20.69 19.72
C ASN A 3 10.32 19.72 19.32
N LYS A 4 9.57 20.04 18.26
CA LYS A 4 8.73 19.06 17.56
C LYS A 4 9.69 17.99 17.04
N ARG A 5 9.90 16.94 17.85
CA ARG A 5 10.65 15.74 17.49
C ARG A 5 10.11 15.23 16.15
N LYS A 6 10.81 15.59 15.07
CA LYS A 6 10.46 15.20 13.70
C LYS A 6 10.57 13.68 13.67
N GLY A 7 9.47 12.99 13.41
CA GLY A 7 9.49 11.53 13.32
C GLY A 7 10.54 11.13 12.28
N VAL A 8 11.55 10.36 12.69
CA VAL A 8 12.77 10.04 11.90
C VAL A 8 12.50 9.31 10.57
N TRP A 9 11.23 9.00 10.28
CA TRP A 9 10.79 8.27 9.10
C TRP A 9 9.72 9.01 8.27
N SER A 10 9.51 10.31 8.47
CA SER A 10 8.45 11.06 7.78
C SER A 10 8.66 11.13 6.26
N SER A 11 9.90 11.36 5.80
CA SER A 11 10.22 11.47 4.38
C SER A 11 10.03 10.15 3.62
N GLY A 12 10.46 9.02 4.18
CA GLY A 12 10.29 7.71 3.54
C GLY A 12 8.83 7.30 3.37
N ARG A 13 7.97 7.62 4.35
CA ARG A 13 6.52 7.38 4.28
C ARG A 13 5.85 8.20 3.18
N LEU A 14 6.28 9.46 3.02
CA LEU A 14 5.79 10.33 1.96
C LEU A 14 6.18 9.79 0.57
N THR A 15 7.44 9.41 0.39
CA THR A 15 7.92 8.86 -0.88
C THR A 15 7.21 7.55 -1.24
N ILE A 16 7.03 6.63 -0.29
CA ILE A 16 6.27 5.39 -0.51
C ILE A 16 4.82 5.69 -0.89
N GLY A 17 4.16 6.66 -0.23
CA GLY A 17 2.79 7.04 -0.53
C GLY A 17 2.62 7.61 -1.95
N ILE A 18 3.54 8.49 -2.36
CA ILE A 18 3.58 9.04 -3.73
C ILE A 18 3.82 7.93 -4.75
N ILE A 19 4.77 7.02 -4.49
CA ILE A 19 5.03 5.88 -5.37
C ILE A 19 3.77 5.04 -5.55
N SER A 20 3.03 4.74 -4.48
CA SER A 20 1.77 3.98 -4.60
C SER A 20 0.70 4.70 -5.43
N ILE A 21 0.61 6.03 -5.39
CA ILE A 21 -0.33 6.77 -6.25
C ILE A 21 0.07 6.69 -7.72
N VAL A 22 1.36 6.83 -8.04
CA VAL A 22 1.86 6.67 -9.42
C VAL A 22 1.61 5.25 -9.91
N LEU A 23 1.83 4.26 -9.04
CA LEU A 23 1.61 2.86 -9.34
C LEU A 23 0.14 2.55 -9.66
N PHE A 24 -0.79 3.15 -8.90
CA PHE A 24 -2.22 3.08 -9.19
C PHE A 24 -2.55 3.56 -10.60
N LEU A 25 -1.96 4.67 -11.05
CA LEU A 25 -2.19 5.19 -12.41
C LEU A 25 -1.74 4.20 -13.48
N PHE A 26 -0.60 3.52 -13.29
CA PHE A 26 -0.14 2.49 -14.22
C PHE A 26 -1.07 1.28 -14.25
N ILE A 27 -1.51 0.78 -13.09
CA ILE A 27 -2.45 -0.35 -12.98
C ILE A 27 -3.79 0.02 -13.63
N ALA A 28 -4.30 1.23 -13.37
CA ALA A 28 -5.56 1.69 -13.93
C ALA A 28 -5.51 1.78 -15.46
N LEU A 29 -4.41 2.29 -16.03
CA LEU A 29 -4.23 2.34 -17.48
C LEU A 29 -4.13 0.94 -18.11
N GLN A 30 -3.41 0.01 -17.46
CA GLN A 30 -3.35 -1.38 -17.90
C GLN A 30 -4.72 -2.06 -17.81
N SER A 31 -5.44 -1.87 -16.71
CA SER A 31 -6.78 -2.44 -16.50
C SER A 31 -7.80 -1.87 -17.49
N CYS A 32 -7.68 -0.60 -17.88
CA CYS A 32 -8.49 -0.01 -18.94
C CYS A 32 -8.14 -0.61 -20.31
N ALA A 33 -6.86 -0.82 -20.62
CA ALA A 33 -6.45 -1.45 -21.87
C ALA A 33 -6.92 -2.91 -21.95
N VAL A 34 -6.80 -3.68 -20.86
CA VAL A 34 -7.33 -5.03 -20.75
C VAL A 34 -8.86 -5.04 -20.82
N GLY A 35 -9.53 -4.11 -20.12
CA GLY A 35 -10.99 -4.00 -20.14
C GLY A 35 -11.55 -3.64 -21.52
N VAL A 36 -10.93 -2.69 -22.21
CA VAL A 36 -11.27 -2.34 -23.60
C VAL A 36 -10.95 -3.49 -24.55
N GLY A 37 -9.82 -4.18 -24.36
CA GLY A 37 -9.44 -5.35 -25.15
C GLY A 37 -10.40 -6.54 -25.01
N ASN A 38 -11.01 -6.71 -23.83
CA ASN A 38 -12.07 -7.71 -23.62
C ASN A 38 -13.41 -7.27 -24.24
N ALA A 39 -13.78 -5.99 -24.09
CA ALA A 39 -14.99 -5.44 -24.70
C ALA A 39 -14.96 -5.50 -26.24
N LEU A 40 -13.79 -5.26 -26.86
CA LEU A 40 -13.59 -5.36 -28.30
C LEU A 40 -13.58 -6.80 -28.83
N GLN A 41 -13.21 -7.77 -28.00
CA GLN A 41 -13.24 -9.19 -28.37
C GLN A 41 -14.61 -9.84 -28.17
N GLU A 42 -15.64 -9.08 -27.76
CA GLU A 42 -17.01 -9.58 -27.50
C GLU A 42 -17.06 -10.80 -26.56
N ASN A 43 -16.01 -10.99 -25.76
CA ASN A 43 -15.95 -12.01 -24.73
C ASN A 43 -16.53 -11.38 -23.45
N ASN A 44 -17.60 -11.97 -22.92
CA ASN A 44 -18.26 -11.55 -21.67
C ASN A 44 -17.41 -11.94 -20.44
N SER A 45 -16.11 -11.68 -20.49
CA SER A 45 -15.15 -11.99 -19.43
C SER A 45 -14.94 -10.76 -18.54
N THR A 46 -15.29 -10.92 -17.25
CA THR A 46 -15.18 -9.94 -16.15
C THR A 46 -13.73 -9.58 -15.76
N SER A 47 -12.77 -9.82 -16.65
CA SER A 47 -11.33 -9.72 -16.46
C SER A 47 -10.82 -8.30 -16.27
N GLY A 48 -11.48 -7.29 -16.87
CA GLY A 48 -11.13 -5.88 -16.66
C GLY A 48 -11.48 -5.36 -15.26
N SER A 49 -12.36 -6.05 -14.53
CA SER A 49 -12.89 -5.59 -13.24
C SER A 49 -11.95 -5.92 -12.07
N SER A 50 -11.24 -7.04 -12.11
CA SER A 50 -10.29 -7.45 -11.06
C SER A 50 -9.08 -6.52 -10.97
N GLY A 51 -8.58 -6.03 -12.11
CA GLY A 51 -7.52 -5.02 -12.17
C GLY A 51 -7.93 -3.66 -11.58
N LEU A 52 -9.16 -3.21 -11.82
CA LEU A 52 -9.72 -1.99 -11.22
C LEU A 52 -9.86 -2.09 -9.71
N LEU A 53 -10.27 -3.27 -9.22
CA LEU A 53 -10.41 -3.55 -7.79
C LEU A 53 -9.03 -3.57 -7.10
N CYS A 54 -8.02 -4.16 -7.74
CA CYS A 54 -6.63 -4.11 -7.29
C CYS A 54 -6.11 -2.66 -7.25
N ALA A 55 -6.38 -1.87 -8.29
CA ALA A 55 -6.02 -0.46 -8.36
C ALA A 55 -6.61 0.34 -7.17
N PHE A 56 -7.87 0.08 -6.81
CA PHE A 56 -8.53 0.75 -5.70
C PHE A 56 -7.82 0.49 -4.35
N VAL A 57 -7.33 -0.72 -4.12
CA VAL A 57 -6.58 -1.05 -2.89
C VAL A 57 -5.25 -0.29 -2.85
N TYR A 58 -4.56 -0.18 -3.99
CA TYR A 58 -3.32 0.61 -4.10
C TYR A 58 -3.54 2.11 -3.89
N LEU A 59 -4.66 2.64 -4.37
CA LEU A 59 -5.08 4.02 -4.12
C LEU A 59 -5.29 4.26 -2.63
N VAL A 60 -6.06 3.41 -1.96
CA VAL A 60 -6.34 3.54 -0.51
C VAL A 60 -5.05 3.37 0.30
N GLY A 61 -4.20 2.40 -0.04
CA GLY A 61 -2.89 2.20 0.59
C GLY A 61 -1.97 3.43 0.43
N GLY A 62 -1.93 4.03 -0.76
CA GLY A 62 -1.16 5.25 -1.02
C GLY A 62 -1.65 6.45 -0.21
N ILE A 63 -2.98 6.65 -0.14
CA ILE A 63 -3.59 7.70 0.69
C ILE A 63 -3.27 7.47 2.16
N LEU A 64 -3.40 6.23 2.66
CA LEU A 64 -3.04 5.88 4.04
C LEU A 64 -1.57 6.19 4.33
N GLY A 65 -0.66 5.89 3.40
CA GLY A 65 0.76 6.25 3.53
C GLY A 65 1.00 7.78 3.65
N ILE A 66 0.24 8.58 2.93
CA ILE A 66 0.34 10.05 2.96
C ILE A 66 -0.33 10.63 4.21
N VAL A 67 -1.55 10.20 4.55
CA VAL A 67 -2.30 10.67 5.73
C VAL A 67 -1.56 10.31 7.02
N MET A 68 -0.98 9.11 7.07
CA MET A 68 -0.21 8.62 8.22
C MET A 68 1.22 9.18 8.30
N ARG A 69 1.64 10.07 7.38
CA ARG A 69 2.99 10.68 7.40
C ARG A 69 3.29 11.46 8.68
N ASN A 70 2.25 12.05 9.27
CA ASN A 70 2.32 12.87 10.48
C ASN A 70 1.83 12.13 11.74
N ALA A 71 1.36 10.89 11.58
CA ALA A 71 0.93 10.09 12.71
C ALA A 71 2.13 9.80 13.62
N LYS A 72 2.03 10.24 14.89
CA LYS A 72 2.96 9.86 15.97
C LYS A 72 2.71 8.43 16.46
N GLY A 73 1.50 7.91 16.21
CA GLY A 73 1.08 6.59 16.68
C GLY A 73 1.47 5.46 15.73
N ILE A 74 1.88 4.33 16.31
CA ILE A 74 2.18 3.06 15.61
C ILE A 74 0.94 2.50 14.93
N ALA A 75 -0.25 2.76 15.50
CA ALA A 75 -1.54 2.31 14.97
C ALA A 75 -1.71 2.66 13.49
N GLY A 76 -1.26 3.85 13.07
CA GLY A 76 -1.40 4.27 11.69
C GLY A 76 -0.56 3.46 10.69
N LEU A 77 0.64 3.04 11.10
CA LEU A 77 1.49 2.18 10.28
C LEU A 77 0.95 0.75 10.22
N ILE A 78 0.44 0.23 11.34
CA ILE A 78 -0.15 -1.12 11.39
C ILE A 78 -1.40 -1.18 10.50
N VAL A 79 -2.29 -0.18 10.57
CA VAL A 79 -3.49 -0.12 9.72
C VAL A 79 -3.09 -0.12 8.24
N THR A 80 -2.09 0.69 7.87
CA THR A 80 -1.59 0.74 6.47
C THR A 80 -1.02 -0.61 6.04
N ALA A 81 -0.21 -1.26 6.88
CA ALA A 81 0.35 -2.58 6.60
C ALA A 81 -0.73 -3.65 6.40
N VAL A 82 -1.72 -3.70 7.29
CA VAL A 82 -2.84 -4.65 7.21
C VAL A 82 -3.64 -4.42 5.93
N PHE A 83 -3.86 -3.16 5.52
CA PHE A 83 -4.56 -2.84 4.28
C PHE A 83 -3.82 -3.36 3.04
N TYR A 84 -2.49 -3.18 2.97
CA TYR A 84 -1.68 -3.75 1.90
C TYR A 84 -1.66 -5.29 1.94
N LEU A 85 -1.68 -5.89 3.14
CA LEU A 85 -1.77 -7.35 3.30
C LEU A 85 -3.11 -7.90 2.77
N LEU A 86 -4.21 -7.19 3.01
CA LEU A 86 -5.53 -7.51 2.46
C LEU A 86 -5.52 -7.39 0.93
N GLY A 87 -4.88 -6.35 0.38
CA GLY A 87 -4.68 -6.19 -1.06
C GLY A 87 -3.87 -7.33 -1.69
N PHE A 88 -2.85 -7.81 -0.99
CA PHE A 88 -2.10 -9.00 -1.39
C PHE A 88 -2.99 -10.25 -1.38
N LEU A 89 -3.79 -10.46 -0.34
CA LEU A 89 -4.68 -11.62 -0.23
C LEU A 89 -5.72 -11.63 -1.36
N MET A 90 -6.27 -10.45 -1.68
CA MET A 90 -7.19 -10.23 -2.81
C MET A 90 -6.51 -10.57 -4.14
N SER A 91 -5.27 -10.09 -4.35
CA SER A 91 -4.50 -10.37 -5.57
C SER A 91 -4.03 -11.83 -5.64
N PHE A 92 -3.89 -12.52 -4.50
CA PHE A 92 -3.57 -13.95 -4.43
C PHE A 92 -4.78 -14.81 -4.82
N ALA A 93 -6.00 -14.37 -4.50
CA ALA A 93 -7.23 -15.08 -4.84
C ALA A 93 -7.51 -15.09 -6.34
N ASP A 94 -7.15 -14.01 -7.06
CA ASP A 94 -7.32 -13.85 -8.51
C ASP A 94 -6.19 -14.45 -9.36
N ARG A 95 -5.26 -15.20 -8.75
CA ARG A 95 -4.01 -15.71 -9.35
C ARG A 95 -4.19 -16.69 -10.54
N GLY A 96 -5.42 -16.93 -10.98
CA GLY A 96 -5.78 -17.88 -12.03
C GLY A 96 -5.73 -17.31 -13.46
N GLU A 97 -5.88 -16.00 -13.68
CA GLU A 97 -6.09 -15.48 -15.05
C GLU A 97 -5.10 -14.40 -15.54
N PHE A 98 -4.44 -13.63 -14.67
CA PHE A 98 -3.60 -12.49 -15.10
C PHE A 98 -2.23 -12.46 -14.40
N GLY A 99 -1.15 -12.65 -15.17
CA GLY A 99 0.23 -12.62 -14.68
C GLY A 99 0.63 -11.28 -14.05
N ASP A 100 0.00 -10.20 -14.48
CA ASP A 100 0.20 -8.85 -13.94
C ASP A 100 -0.24 -8.76 -12.47
N LEU A 101 -1.37 -9.39 -12.13
CA LEU A 101 -1.94 -9.35 -10.78
C LEU A 101 -1.05 -10.05 -9.74
N ALA A 102 -0.29 -11.07 -10.16
CA ALA A 102 0.68 -11.74 -9.30
C ALA A 102 1.86 -10.82 -8.94
N ILE A 103 2.33 -10.00 -9.90
CA ILE A 103 3.38 -8.99 -9.69
C ILE A 103 2.87 -7.88 -8.78
N TRP A 104 1.66 -7.39 -9.01
CA TRP A 104 1.00 -6.41 -8.14
C TRP A 104 0.79 -6.94 -6.73
N GLY A 105 0.40 -8.20 -6.56
CA GLY A 105 0.36 -8.85 -5.25
C GLY A 105 1.72 -8.86 -4.57
N GLY A 106 2.77 -9.26 -5.29
CA GLY A 106 4.14 -9.25 -4.77
C GLY A 106 4.61 -7.88 -4.26
N LEU A 107 4.29 -6.81 -4.98
CA LEU A 107 4.62 -5.44 -4.56
C LEU A 107 3.85 -5.03 -3.29
N SER A 108 2.57 -5.41 -3.17
CA SER A 108 1.75 -5.15 -1.97
C SER A 108 2.38 -5.78 -0.74
N LEU A 109 2.93 -6.99 -0.88
CA LEU A 109 3.60 -7.70 0.20
C LEU A 109 4.90 -7.01 0.63
N ILE A 110 5.70 -6.53 -0.32
CA ILE A 110 6.92 -5.77 -0.04
C ILE A 110 6.58 -4.47 0.71
N LEU A 111 5.55 -3.75 0.25
CA LEU A 111 5.08 -2.51 0.91
C LEU A 111 4.56 -2.81 2.32
N ALA A 112 3.78 -3.87 2.50
CA ALA A 112 3.30 -4.29 3.81
C ALA A 112 4.46 -4.63 4.77
N ALA A 113 5.45 -5.41 4.31
CA ALA A 113 6.63 -5.75 5.10
C ALA A 113 7.41 -4.49 5.52
N PHE A 114 7.59 -3.53 4.62
CA PHE A 114 8.25 -2.27 4.93
C PHE A 114 7.51 -1.47 6.01
N TYR A 115 6.17 -1.39 5.93
CA TYR A 115 5.36 -0.72 6.95
C TYR A 115 5.40 -1.44 8.31
N ILE A 116 5.44 -2.77 8.32
CA ILE A 116 5.60 -3.58 9.55
C ILE A 116 6.96 -3.29 10.20
N VAL A 117 8.04 -3.30 9.42
CA VAL A 117 9.39 -2.96 9.94
C VAL A 117 9.42 -1.54 10.51
N CYS A 118 8.82 -0.58 9.81
CA CYS A 118 8.68 0.79 10.31
C CYS A 118 7.87 0.85 11.62
N ALA A 119 6.81 0.06 11.74
CA ALA A 119 5.98 0.00 12.95
C ALA A 119 6.77 -0.57 14.14
N ILE A 120 7.52 -1.67 13.95
CA ILE A 120 8.35 -2.29 14.99
C ILE A 120 9.44 -1.33 15.46
N LYS A 121 10.14 -0.68 14.53
CA LYS A 121 11.21 0.27 14.86
C LYS A 121 10.68 1.51 15.59
N THR A 122 9.47 1.96 15.25
CA THR A 122 8.77 3.04 15.97
C THR A 122 8.37 2.61 17.38
N ARG A 123 7.91 1.36 17.56
CA ARG A 123 7.57 0.78 18.88
C ARG A 123 8.76 0.70 19.81
N GLN A 124 9.89 0.20 19.33
CA GLN A 124 11.11 0.07 20.13
C GLN A 124 11.59 1.43 20.64
N ARG A 125 11.55 2.46 19.80
CA ARG A 125 11.92 3.82 20.22
C ARG A 125 11.03 4.38 21.32
N ASN A 126 9.71 4.15 21.24
CA ASN A 126 8.80 4.66 22.27
C ASN A 126 9.05 4.00 23.63
N ALA A 127 9.41 2.71 23.66
CA ALA A 127 9.73 1.98 24.89
C ALA A 127 11.03 2.48 25.56
N ASP A 128 12.04 2.82 24.75
CA ASP A 128 13.32 3.38 25.20
C ASP A 128 13.16 4.76 25.88
N ASN A 129 12.34 5.63 25.28
CA ASN A 129 12.04 6.95 25.87
C ASN A 129 11.30 6.87 27.21
N ASP A 130 10.47 5.83 27.41
CA ASP A 130 9.77 5.59 28.68
C ASP A 130 10.72 5.10 29.77
N SER A 131 11.81 4.41 29.39
CA SER A 131 12.83 3.92 30.33
C SER A 131 13.81 5.02 30.78
N GLU A 132 14.09 6.02 29.95
CA GLU A 132 14.88 7.21 30.35
C GLU A 132 14.10 8.19 31.24
N ALA A 133 12.77 8.05 31.34
CA ALA A 133 11.90 8.95 32.08
C ALA A 133 11.61 8.50 33.53
N ILE A 134 12.16 7.36 33.96
CA ILE A 134 12.03 6.77 35.31
C ILE A 134 13.38 6.88 36.02
#